data_AF-A0A413CVN3-F1
#
_entry.id   AF-A0A413CVN3-F1
#
_cell.length_a   1.000
_cell.length_b   1.000
_cell.length_c   1.000
_cell.angle_alpha   90.00
_cell.angle_beta   90.00
_cell.angle_gamma   90.00
#
_symmetry.space_group_name_H-M   'P 1'
#
loop_
_entity.id
_entity.type
_entity.pdbx_description
1 polymer ?
#
loop_
_entity_poly.entity_id
_entity_poly.type
_entity_poly.pdbx_seq_one_letter_code
_entity_poly.pdbx_strand_id
1 'polypeptide(L)'
;MSHKRKNLLDELNKLAPSEAEKLINQYAKSKNKSVPKSLVITYAHDIEKHLDTVTVSCPYCQSTNIIKKGKIQHGLQRYQCKSCCKKFTKLTNTILEKSPWSWNVWTKVLYEMLHFSSVDLIMNTLINEHYVVEITRPTVLMMVQKLRELFVYVPKPELHGVIQMDEMFFHESQKGIDNPTDVLKSGKRRKGRRRSEPSKYGTMGNEFGTVLCAVDEVGHAIAKHVCMGHIELDDIYLNIHPYLKMLHLSVQI
;
A
#
# COMPACT_ATOMS: atom_id res chain seq x y z
N MET A 1 31.18 29.82 -13.92
CA MET A 1 30.99 29.03 -12.67
C MET A 1 32.31 28.97 -11.92
N SER A 2 32.31 29.20 -10.60
CA SER A 2 33.50 29.02 -9.74
C SER A 2 34.07 27.60 -9.86
N HIS A 3 35.40 27.44 -9.85
CA HIS A 3 36.10 26.15 -9.97
C HIS A 3 35.61 25.13 -8.92
N LYS A 4 35.33 25.60 -7.69
CA LYS A 4 34.72 24.79 -6.62
C LYS A 4 33.34 24.23 -6.98
N ARG A 5 32.52 25.00 -7.70
CA ARG A 5 31.17 24.58 -8.10
C ARG A 5 31.19 23.50 -9.19
N LYS A 6 32.15 23.57 -10.11
CA LYS A 6 32.35 22.50 -11.12
C LYS A 6 32.81 21.20 -10.46
N ASN A 7 33.79 21.27 -9.57
CA ASN A 7 34.30 20.09 -8.86
C ASN A 7 33.19 19.39 -8.04
N LEU A 8 32.36 20.17 -7.35
CA LEU A 8 31.18 19.65 -6.63
C LEU A 8 30.14 18.97 -7.55
N LEU A 9 29.91 19.52 -8.75
CA LEU A 9 29.00 18.91 -9.73
C LEU A 9 29.56 17.59 -10.26
N ASP A 10 30.87 17.53 -10.50
CA ASP A 10 31.54 16.32 -10.98
C ASP A 10 31.53 15.21 -9.93
N GLU A 11 31.63 15.54 -8.64
CA GLU A 11 31.45 14.55 -7.57
C GLU A 11 30.00 14.11 -7.39
N LEU A 12 29.03 15.04 -7.46
CA LEU A 12 27.61 14.69 -7.39
C LEU A 12 27.18 13.76 -8.53
N ASN A 13 27.73 13.94 -9.73
CA ASN A 13 27.44 13.08 -10.89
C ASN A 13 27.97 11.65 -10.73
N LYS A 14 28.90 11.39 -9.82
CA LYS A 14 29.42 10.05 -9.52
C LYS A 14 28.54 9.27 -8.55
N LEU A 15 27.67 9.94 -7.81
CA LEU A 15 26.80 9.32 -6.82
C LEU A 15 25.59 8.66 -7.46
N ALA A 16 25.04 7.64 -6.79
CA ALA A 16 23.76 7.09 -7.19
C ALA A 16 22.65 8.16 -7.06
N PRO A 17 21.61 8.14 -7.92
CA PRO A 17 20.52 9.11 -7.85
C PRO A 17 19.85 9.20 -6.47
N SER A 18 19.75 8.08 -5.76
CA SER A 18 19.20 8.00 -4.39
C SER A 18 20.11 8.65 -3.35
N GLU A 19 21.43 8.53 -3.49
CA GLU A 19 22.42 9.15 -2.59
C GLU A 19 22.45 10.66 -2.79
N ALA A 20 22.37 11.12 -4.04
CA ALA A 20 22.26 12.54 -4.36
C ALA A 20 20.97 13.14 -3.76
N GLU A 21 19.84 12.45 -3.82
CA GLU A 21 18.58 12.87 -3.19
C GLU A 21 18.73 13.02 -1.67
N LYS A 22 19.35 12.03 -1.01
CA LYS A 22 19.62 12.08 0.44
C LYS A 22 20.50 13.25 0.82
N LEU A 23 21.58 13.52 0.08
CA LEU A 23 22.46 14.68 0.33
C LEU A 23 21.72 16.01 0.18
N ILE A 24 20.85 16.15 -0.83
CA ILE A 24 20.04 17.35 -1.03
C ILE A 24 19.12 17.57 0.17
N ASN A 25 18.43 16.52 0.63
CA ASN A 25 17.54 16.59 1.78
C ASN A 25 18.30 16.91 3.08
N GLN A 26 19.47 16.29 3.28
CA GLN A 26 20.34 16.57 4.42
C GLN A 26 20.80 18.03 4.44
N TYR A 27 21.21 18.56 3.27
CA TYR A 27 21.56 19.97 3.14
C TYR A 27 20.37 20.90 3.42
N ALA A 28 19.20 20.60 2.88
CA ALA A 28 17.98 21.37 3.10
C ALA A 28 17.60 21.41 4.60
N LYS A 29 17.68 20.27 5.29
CA LYS A 29 17.49 20.14 6.74
C LYS A 29 18.50 21.00 7.51
N SER A 30 19.78 20.95 7.16
CA SER A 30 20.83 21.75 7.84
C SER A 30 20.62 23.26 7.73
N LYS A 31 19.94 23.71 6.67
CA LYS A 31 19.65 25.12 6.40
C LYS A 31 18.24 25.54 6.82
N ASN A 32 17.44 24.66 7.44
CA ASN A 32 16.02 24.88 7.73
C ASN A 32 15.24 25.42 6.51
N LYS A 33 15.52 24.87 5.33
CA LYS A 33 14.85 25.24 4.08
C LYS A 33 13.93 24.12 3.63
N SER A 34 12.80 24.51 3.05
CA SER A 34 11.93 23.57 2.34
C SER A 34 12.61 23.06 1.08
N VAL A 35 12.25 21.83 0.70
CA VAL A 35 12.73 21.19 -0.52
C VAL A 35 12.34 22.04 -1.73
N PRO A 36 13.26 22.29 -2.69
CA PRO A 36 12.93 23.06 -3.89
C PRO A 36 11.78 22.45 -4.68
N LYS A 37 10.83 23.28 -5.15
CA LYS A 37 9.72 22.85 -6.02
C LYS A 37 10.21 22.11 -7.28
N SER A 38 11.41 22.44 -7.77
CA SER A 38 12.03 21.74 -8.90
C SER A 38 12.32 20.26 -8.60
N LEU A 39 12.63 19.91 -7.35
CA LEU A 39 12.86 18.51 -6.95
C LEU A 39 11.58 17.69 -7.03
N VAL A 40 10.44 18.28 -6.65
CA VAL A 40 9.11 17.64 -6.73
C VAL A 40 8.73 17.32 -8.18
N ILE A 41 9.11 18.17 -9.14
CA ILE A 41 8.92 17.91 -10.57
C ILE A 41 9.77 16.71 -11.00
N THR A 42 11.02 16.63 -10.52
CA THR A 42 11.92 15.50 -10.81
C THR A 42 11.34 14.18 -10.28
N TYR A 43 10.74 14.17 -9.09
CA TYR A 43 10.11 12.97 -8.52
C TYR A 43 9.00 12.41 -9.39
N ALA A 44 8.14 13.29 -9.92
CA ALA A 44 7.04 12.85 -10.78
C ALA A 44 7.57 12.23 -12.09
N HIS A 45 8.62 12.81 -12.67
CA HIS A 45 9.29 12.25 -13.84
C HIS A 45 9.98 10.92 -13.56
N ASP A 46 10.62 10.79 -12.39
CA ASP A 46 11.28 9.55 -11.96
C ASP A 46 10.27 8.41 -11.80
N ILE A 47 9.15 8.68 -11.14
CA ILE A 47 8.04 7.70 -11.04
C ILE A 47 7.50 7.34 -12.43
N GLU A 48 7.32 8.32 -13.33
CA GLU A 48 6.84 8.06 -14.68
C GLU A 48 7.79 7.13 -15.46
N LYS A 49 9.11 7.30 -15.28
CA LYS A 49 10.15 6.44 -15.86
C LYS A 49 10.09 5.01 -15.33
N HIS A 50 9.86 4.83 -14.03
CA HIS A 50 9.63 3.51 -13.44
C HIS A 50 8.37 2.81 -13.97
N LEU A 51 7.43 3.56 -14.56
CA LEU A 51 6.19 3.07 -15.15
C LEU A 51 6.24 3.00 -16.69
N ASP A 52 7.42 3.06 -17.31
CA ASP A 52 7.54 3.00 -18.78
C ASP A 52 7.25 1.64 -19.39
N THR A 53 7.45 0.56 -18.63
CA THR A 53 7.10 -0.81 -19.03
C THR A 53 5.59 -1.07 -18.98
N VAL A 54 4.82 -0.22 -18.31
CA VAL A 54 3.38 -0.40 -18.13
C VAL A 54 2.62 0.17 -19.34
N THR A 55 1.81 -0.68 -19.97
CA THR A 55 0.94 -0.27 -21.08
C THR A 55 -0.08 0.77 -20.61
N VAL A 56 -0.16 1.89 -21.33
CA VAL A 56 -1.11 2.96 -20.98
C VAL A 56 -2.50 2.60 -21.51
N SER A 57 -3.45 2.38 -20.59
CA SER A 57 -4.87 2.21 -20.89
C SER A 57 -5.70 3.26 -20.14
N CYS A 58 -6.92 3.54 -20.60
CA CYS A 58 -7.79 4.49 -19.93
C CYS A 58 -8.26 3.93 -18.58
N PRO A 59 -8.02 4.59 -17.44
CA PRO A 59 -8.41 4.07 -16.13
C PRO A 59 -9.93 4.08 -15.89
N TYR A 60 -10.71 4.70 -16.79
CA TYR A 60 -12.16 4.82 -16.65
C TYR A 60 -12.96 3.88 -17.55
N CYS A 61 -12.40 3.48 -18.70
CA CYS A 61 -13.11 2.66 -19.68
C CYS A 61 -12.22 1.58 -20.32
N GLN A 62 -10.98 1.44 -19.86
CA GLN A 62 -9.98 0.44 -20.29
C GLN A 62 -9.60 0.50 -21.78
N SER A 63 -10.13 1.45 -22.55
CA SER A 63 -9.77 1.69 -23.94
C SER A 63 -8.28 2.04 -24.10
N THR A 64 -7.66 1.46 -25.13
CA THR A 64 -6.29 1.74 -25.57
C THR A 64 -6.20 2.91 -26.55
N ASN A 65 -7.35 3.45 -27.00
CA ASN A 65 -7.40 4.55 -27.96
C ASN A 65 -7.12 5.90 -27.27
N ILE A 66 -5.84 6.22 -27.11
CA ILE A 66 -5.36 7.31 -26.26
C ILE A 66 -4.47 8.27 -27.05
N ILE A 67 -4.57 9.56 -26.75
CA ILE A 67 -3.68 10.60 -27.29
C ILE A 67 -2.89 11.28 -26.17
N LYS A 68 -1.66 11.71 -26.50
CA LYS A 68 -0.84 12.57 -25.64
C LYS A 68 -1.34 14.02 -25.74
N LYS A 69 -1.65 14.66 -24.61
CA LYS A 69 -2.20 16.03 -24.53
C LYS A 69 -1.33 16.97 -23.69
N GLY A 70 -0.05 17.07 -24.07
CA GLY A 70 0.95 17.87 -23.36
C GLY A 70 1.31 17.32 -21.98
N LYS A 71 2.02 18.11 -21.18
CA LYS A 71 2.45 17.74 -19.82
C LYS A 71 1.75 18.61 -18.77
N ILE A 72 1.62 18.10 -17.55
CA ILE A 72 1.13 18.86 -16.39
C ILE A 72 2.29 19.73 -15.84
N GLN A 73 1.99 20.73 -15.01
CA GLN A 73 2.98 21.57 -14.32
C GLN A 73 4.10 20.76 -13.63
N HIS A 74 3.81 19.54 -13.18
CA HIS A 74 4.78 18.63 -12.57
C HIS A 74 5.57 17.76 -13.57
N GLY A 75 5.52 18.05 -14.87
CA GLY A 75 6.30 17.33 -15.90
C GLY A 75 5.69 16.02 -16.41
N LEU A 76 4.68 15.48 -15.71
CA LEU A 76 3.99 14.24 -16.09
C LEU A 76 3.27 14.35 -17.43
N GLN A 77 3.36 13.31 -18.25
CA GLN A 77 2.59 13.21 -19.49
C GLN A 77 1.09 13.13 -19.19
N ARG A 78 0.33 14.06 -19.77
CA ARG A 78 -1.13 14.02 -19.76
C ARG A 78 -1.62 13.27 -20.98
N TYR A 79 -2.58 12.38 -20.77
CA TYR A 79 -3.27 11.61 -21.78
C TYR A 79 -4.74 11.99 -21.85
N GLN A 80 -5.36 11.77 -23.00
CA GLN A 80 -6.81 11.84 -23.16
C GLN A 80 -7.29 10.59 -23.89
N CYS A 81 -8.29 9.92 -23.32
CA CYS A 81 -8.96 8.80 -23.99
C CYS A 81 -9.90 9.33 -25.07
N LYS A 82 -9.85 8.76 -26.29
CA LYS A 82 -10.79 9.13 -27.36
C LYS A 82 -12.18 8.55 -27.16
N SER A 83 -12.30 7.43 -26.44
CA SER A 83 -13.59 6.74 -26.23
C SER A 83 -14.46 7.44 -25.18
N CYS A 84 -13.90 7.86 -24.04
CA CYS A 84 -14.67 8.52 -22.97
C CYS A 84 -14.34 10.00 -22.78
N CYS A 85 -13.45 10.57 -23.60
CA CYS A 85 -12.98 11.96 -23.55
C CYS A 85 -12.33 12.43 -22.24
N LYS A 86 -12.18 11.54 -21.24
CA LYS A 86 -11.54 11.85 -19.96
C LYS A 86 -10.03 11.98 -20.11
N LYS A 87 -9.46 12.87 -19.30
CA LYS A 87 -8.01 13.13 -19.22
C LYS A 87 -7.45 12.39 -18.01
N PHE A 88 -6.23 11.87 -18.13
CA PHE A 88 -5.56 11.13 -17.07
C PHE A 88 -4.04 11.21 -17.23
N THR A 89 -3.29 10.77 -16.22
CA THR A 89 -1.85 10.49 -16.28
C THR A 89 -1.61 9.01 -16.02
N LYS A 90 -0.38 8.51 -16.21
CA LYS A 90 -0.03 7.14 -15.78
C LYS A 90 -0.28 6.89 -14.28
N LEU A 91 -0.39 7.94 -13.47
CA LEU A 91 -0.63 7.85 -12.03
C LEU A 91 -2.12 7.94 -11.65
N THR A 92 -3.02 8.21 -12.60
CA THR A 92 -4.45 8.32 -12.29
C THR A 92 -5.01 6.97 -11.83
N ASN A 93 -5.79 6.97 -10.76
CA ASN A 93 -6.32 5.78 -10.08
C ASN A 93 -5.24 4.82 -9.57
N THR A 94 -4.02 5.30 -9.30
CA THR A 94 -2.97 4.52 -8.63
C THR A 94 -2.69 5.06 -7.24
N ILE A 95 -2.02 4.28 -6.40
CA ILE A 95 -1.61 4.73 -5.05
C ILE A 95 -0.70 5.96 -5.07
N LEU A 96 0.01 6.18 -6.19
CA LEU A 96 0.95 7.28 -6.41
C LEU A 96 0.25 8.55 -6.92
N GLU A 97 -1.06 8.52 -7.17
CA GLU A 97 -1.80 9.70 -7.63
C GLU A 97 -1.60 10.88 -6.68
N LYS A 98 -1.19 12.03 -7.25
CA LYS A 98 -0.95 13.29 -6.53
C LYS A 98 0.04 13.15 -5.36
N SER A 99 0.89 12.12 -5.38
CA SER A 99 1.93 11.98 -4.36
C SER A 99 3.03 13.02 -4.57
N PRO A 100 3.42 13.78 -3.53
CA PRO A 100 4.55 14.69 -3.59
C PRO A 100 5.90 13.98 -3.32
N TRP A 101 5.89 12.66 -3.12
CA TRP A 101 7.03 11.88 -2.66
C TRP A 101 7.71 11.13 -3.82
N SER A 102 9.03 10.94 -3.73
CA SER A 102 9.80 10.20 -4.73
C SER A 102 9.57 8.70 -4.67
N TRP A 103 9.99 7.99 -5.73
CA TRP A 103 9.95 6.53 -5.77
C TRP A 103 10.70 5.90 -4.59
N ASN A 104 11.86 6.44 -4.22
CA ASN A 104 12.69 5.97 -3.10
C ASN A 104 11.98 6.04 -1.75
N VAL A 105 11.16 7.07 -1.52
CA VAL A 105 10.36 7.17 -0.28
C VAL A 105 9.33 6.04 -0.24
N TRP A 106 8.61 5.80 -1.34
CA TRP A 106 7.61 4.73 -1.40
C TRP A 106 8.21 3.34 -1.25
N THR A 107 9.36 3.07 -1.90
CA THR A 107 10.05 1.77 -1.77
C THR A 107 10.58 1.56 -0.35
N LYS A 108 11.10 2.60 0.31
CA LYS A 108 11.52 2.50 1.72
C LYS A 108 10.34 2.27 2.65
N VAL A 109 9.20 2.94 2.46
CA VAL A 109 7.99 2.66 3.25
C VAL A 109 7.55 1.21 3.08
N LEU A 110 7.54 0.70 1.84
CA LEU A 110 7.21 -0.70 1.57
C LEU A 110 8.20 -1.66 2.25
N TYR A 111 9.50 -1.38 2.16
CA TYR A 111 10.55 -2.17 2.81
C TYR A 111 10.31 -2.25 4.32
N GLU A 112 10.06 -1.11 4.99
CA GLU A 112 9.80 -1.08 6.43
C GLU A 112 8.48 -1.78 6.81
N MET A 113 7.47 -1.73 5.95
CA MET A 113 6.23 -2.50 6.14
C MET A 113 6.48 -4.01 6.13
N LEU A 114 7.34 -4.50 5.24
CA LEU A 114 7.73 -5.91 5.18
C LEU A 114 8.55 -6.35 6.40
N HIS A 115 9.21 -5.41 7.09
CA HIS A 115 9.92 -5.64 8.34
C HIS A 115 9.04 -5.43 9.59
N PHE A 116 7.73 -5.25 9.41
CA PHE A 116 6.77 -5.03 10.50
C PHE A 116 7.08 -3.79 11.36
N SER A 117 7.79 -2.80 10.81
CA SER A 117 8.08 -1.54 11.48
C SER A 117 6.78 -0.78 11.82
N SER A 118 6.74 -0.18 13.01
CA SER A 118 5.62 0.69 13.39
C SER A 118 5.59 1.98 12.55
N VAL A 119 4.43 2.64 12.45
CA VAL A 119 4.29 3.91 11.70
C VAL A 119 5.29 4.97 12.20
N ASP A 120 5.51 5.00 13.51
CA ASP A 120 6.44 5.93 14.15
C ASP A 120 7.90 5.59 13.82
N LEU A 121 8.24 4.29 13.77
CA LEU A 121 9.56 3.84 13.33
C LEU A 121 9.80 4.19 11.84
N ILE A 122 8.83 3.91 10.96
CA ILE A 122 8.91 4.26 9.53
C ILE A 122 9.18 5.75 9.36
N MET A 123 8.41 6.59 10.06
CA MET A 123 8.58 8.04 10.05
C MET A 123 10.00 8.46 10.47
N ASN A 124 10.48 7.93 11.60
CA ASN A 124 11.80 8.24 12.12
C ASN A 124 12.91 7.78 11.17
N THR A 125 12.79 6.58 10.60
CA THR A 125 13.76 6.05 9.63
C THR A 125 13.83 6.91 8.38
N LEU A 126 12.70 7.36 7.83
CA LEU A 126 12.68 8.24 6.65
C LEU A 126 13.40 9.58 6.91
N ILE A 127 13.26 10.14 8.11
CA ILE A 127 13.88 11.42 8.51
C ILE A 127 15.37 11.23 8.82
N ASN A 128 15.73 10.15 9.51
CA ASN A 128 17.10 9.86 9.96
C ASN A 128 18.00 9.43 8.80
N GLU A 129 17.49 8.62 7.86
CA GLU A 129 18.21 8.22 6.65
C GLU A 129 18.11 9.24 5.50
N HIS A 130 17.56 10.44 5.79
CA HIS A 130 17.48 11.57 4.85
C HIS A 130 16.68 11.33 3.57
N TYR A 131 15.70 10.42 3.57
CA TYR A 131 14.75 10.30 2.44
C TYR A 131 13.82 11.50 2.32
N VAL A 132 13.51 12.13 3.46
CA VAL A 132 12.66 13.33 3.53
C VAL A 132 13.24 14.32 4.54
N VAL A 133 12.98 15.60 4.33
CA VAL A 133 13.33 16.65 5.31
C VAL A 133 12.38 16.58 6.50
N GLU A 134 11.07 16.53 6.20
CA GLU A 134 9.99 16.46 7.16
C GLU A 134 8.84 15.64 6.60
N ILE A 135 8.21 14.84 7.45
CA ILE A 135 6.99 14.11 7.15
C ILE A 135 6.19 13.94 8.45
N THR A 136 4.87 13.95 8.34
CA THR A 136 3.99 13.80 9.51
C THR A 136 3.49 12.38 9.64
N ARG A 137 3.25 11.95 10.88
CA ARG A 137 2.69 10.62 11.20
C ARG A 137 1.40 10.29 10.44
N PRO A 138 0.41 11.19 10.29
CA PRO A 138 -0.79 10.91 9.49
C PRO A 138 -0.48 10.64 8.01
N THR A 139 0.53 11.32 7.46
CA THR A 139 0.95 11.12 6.07
C THR A 139 1.54 9.73 5.89
N VAL A 140 2.45 9.31 6.78
CA VAL A 140 3.01 7.95 6.76
C VAL A 140 1.90 6.91 6.92
N LEU A 141 0.97 7.12 7.85
CA LEU A 141 -0.17 6.21 8.03
C LEU A 141 -1.01 6.07 6.75
N MET A 142 -1.29 7.17 6.05
CA MET A 142 -2.00 7.16 4.77
C MET A 142 -1.20 6.41 3.68
N MET A 143 0.12 6.59 3.61
CA MET A 143 0.97 5.85 2.67
C MET A 143 0.91 4.33 2.92
N VAL A 144 1.03 3.94 4.19
CA VAL A 144 0.94 2.52 4.60
C VAL A 144 -0.47 1.96 4.30
N GLN A 145 -1.54 2.75 4.49
CA GLN A 145 -2.90 2.34 4.12
C GLN A 145 -3.06 2.13 2.60
N LYS A 146 -2.56 3.07 1.79
CA LYS A 146 -2.55 2.93 0.33
C LYS A 146 -1.80 1.67 -0.13
N LEU A 147 -0.64 1.39 0.47
CA LEU A 147 0.12 0.17 0.16
C LEU A 147 -0.63 -1.09 0.61
N ARG A 148 -1.28 -1.08 1.79
CA ARG A 148 -2.12 -2.19 2.25
C ARG A 148 -3.26 -2.52 1.30
N GLU A 149 -3.88 -1.51 0.70
CA GLU A 149 -4.95 -1.69 -0.28
C GLU A 149 -4.47 -2.46 -1.52
N LEU A 150 -3.20 -2.30 -1.94
CA LEU A 150 -2.64 -3.05 -3.07
C LEU A 150 -2.63 -4.55 -2.82
N PHE A 151 -2.37 -4.99 -1.59
CA PHE A 151 -2.31 -6.41 -1.25
C PHE A 151 -3.66 -7.12 -1.41
N VAL A 152 -4.77 -6.38 -1.47
CA VAL A 152 -6.10 -6.94 -1.79
C VAL A 152 -6.14 -7.49 -3.22
N TYR A 153 -5.42 -6.84 -4.15
CA TYR A 153 -5.39 -7.20 -5.57
C TYR A 153 -4.27 -8.18 -5.92
N VAL A 154 -3.37 -8.49 -4.98
CA VAL A 154 -2.34 -9.50 -5.18
C VAL A 154 -3.02 -10.87 -5.24
N PRO A 155 -2.80 -11.66 -6.31
CA PRO A 155 -3.37 -13.00 -6.42
C PRO A 155 -2.86 -13.84 -5.25
N LYS A 156 -3.78 -14.55 -4.58
CA LYS A 156 -3.42 -15.45 -3.50
C LYS A 156 -2.88 -16.76 -4.10
N PRO A 157 -1.86 -17.39 -3.48
CA PRO A 157 -1.32 -18.64 -3.96
C PRO A 157 -2.36 -19.78 -3.84
N GLU A 158 -2.16 -20.85 -4.60
CA GLU A 158 -2.79 -22.13 -4.31
C GLU A 158 -1.98 -22.84 -3.21
N LEU A 159 -2.66 -23.52 -2.29
CA LEU A 159 -2.05 -24.32 -1.23
C LEU A 159 -1.98 -25.79 -1.67
N HIS A 160 -0.89 -26.45 -1.32
CA HIS A 160 -0.60 -27.85 -1.66
C HIS A 160 -0.29 -28.67 -0.39
N GLY A 161 -0.13 -29.99 -0.56
CA GLY A 161 0.41 -30.85 0.48
C GLY A 161 -0.35 -30.83 1.81
N VAL A 162 0.42 -30.85 2.91
CA VAL A 162 -0.11 -30.75 4.27
C VAL A 162 -0.36 -29.29 4.61
N ILE A 163 -1.62 -28.95 4.86
CA ILE A 163 -2.04 -27.58 5.11
C ILE A 163 -2.41 -27.44 6.59
N GLN A 164 -1.72 -26.55 7.27
CA GLN A 164 -2.01 -26.18 8.66
C GLN A 164 -2.90 -24.95 8.67
N MET A 165 -3.97 -25.00 9.45
CA MET A 165 -4.96 -23.95 9.53
C MET A 165 -5.14 -23.54 10.99
N ASP A 166 -5.15 -22.23 11.24
CA ASP A 166 -5.38 -21.67 12.56
C ASP A 166 -6.17 -20.36 12.45
N GLU A 167 -6.86 -20.00 13.52
CA GLU A 167 -7.72 -18.81 13.60
C GLU A 167 -7.03 -17.68 14.35
N MET A 168 -7.13 -16.48 13.80
CA MET A 168 -6.69 -15.26 14.45
C MET A 168 -7.86 -14.29 14.62
N PHE A 169 -8.05 -13.82 15.85
CA PHE A 169 -9.16 -12.94 16.19
C PHE A 169 -8.72 -11.48 16.25
N PHE A 170 -9.41 -10.61 15.51
CA PHE A 170 -9.18 -9.17 15.56
C PHE A 170 -10.41 -8.46 16.07
N HIS A 171 -10.25 -7.64 17.10
CA HIS A 171 -11.37 -6.82 17.58
C HIS A 171 -11.74 -5.77 16.53
N GLU A 172 -12.91 -5.94 15.92
CA GLU A 172 -13.42 -5.07 14.88
C GLU A 172 -13.73 -3.67 15.45
N SER A 173 -13.46 -2.61 14.68
CA SER A 173 -13.67 -1.23 15.12
C SER A 173 -13.96 -0.30 13.95
N GLN A 174 -15.22 0.10 13.79
CA GLN A 174 -15.66 1.20 12.93
C GLN A 174 -15.90 2.48 13.75
N LYS A 175 -14.97 2.84 14.63
CA LYS A 175 -15.05 4.12 15.36
C LYS A 175 -15.05 5.28 14.36
N GLY A 176 -16.00 6.21 14.52
CA GLY A 176 -16.11 7.39 13.66
C GLY A 176 -16.89 7.18 12.36
N ILE A 177 -17.54 6.02 12.18
CA ILE A 177 -18.47 5.79 11.07
C ILE A 177 -19.90 6.02 11.56
N ASP A 178 -20.61 6.92 10.88
CA ASP A 178 -22.04 7.12 11.07
C ASP A 178 -22.78 5.93 10.44
N ASN A 179 -23.51 5.17 11.26
CA ASN A 179 -24.19 3.92 10.90
C ASN A 179 -23.24 2.76 10.56
N PRO A 180 -22.59 2.16 11.56
CA PRO A 180 -21.72 1.01 11.34
C PRO A 180 -22.49 -0.16 10.72
N THR A 181 -21.84 -0.84 9.78
CA THR A 181 -22.38 -2.02 9.08
C THR A 181 -21.52 -3.23 9.37
N ASP A 182 -22.10 -4.41 9.20
CA ASP A 182 -21.34 -5.65 9.23
C ASP A 182 -20.34 -5.68 8.06
N VAL A 183 -19.07 -5.97 8.38
CA VAL A 183 -17.95 -5.97 7.40
C VAL A 183 -18.13 -7.09 6.39
N LEU A 184 -18.75 -8.22 6.78
CA LEU A 184 -18.96 -9.39 5.94
C LEU A 184 -20.38 -9.47 5.38
N LYS A 185 -21.38 -9.02 6.15
CA LYS A 185 -22.79 -9.00 5.73
C LYS A 185 -23.17 -7.60 5.25
N SER A 186 -22.77 -7.26 4.02
CA SER A 186 -23.04 -5.95 3.42
C SER A 186 -24.52 -5.56 3.55
N GLY A 187 -24.78 -4.33 4.00
CA GLY A 187 -26.13 -3.77 4.15
C GLY A 187 -26.81 -4.02 5.49
N LYS A 188 -26.32 -4.93 6.34
CA LYS A 188 -26.86 -5.10 7.69
C LYS A 188 -26.24 -4.07 8.64
N ARG A 189 -27.09 -3.19 9.19
CA ARG A 189 -26.67 -2.27 10.26
C ARG A 189 -26.30 -3.05 11.50
N ARG A 190 -25.24 -2.61 12.17
CA ARG A 190 -24.86 -3.11 13.49
C ARG A 190 -24.86 -1.98 14.50
N LYS A 191 -24.88 -2.33 15.79
CA LYS A 191 -24.67 -1.35 16.86
C LYS A 191 -23.18 -1.00 16.94
N GLY A 192 -22.89 0.25 17.30
CA GLY A 192 -21.54 0.66 17.66
C GLY A 192 -21.04 -0.14 18.86
N ARG A 193 -19.75 -0.49 18.86
CA ARG A 193 -19.11 -1.27 19.91
C ARG A 193 -18.14 -0.37 20.68
N ARG A 194 -18.16 -0.44 22.01
CA ARG A 194 -17.20 0.25 22.87
C ARG A 194 -16.09 -0.73 23.25
N ARG A 195 -14.82 -0.33 23.06
CA ARG A 195 -13.65 -1.14 23.40
C ARG A 195 -13.31 -1.14 24.91
N SER A 196 -14.01 -0.34 25.71
CA SER A 196 -13.78 -0.23 27.15
C SER A 196 -14.36 -1.41 27.93
N GLU A 197 -15.28 -2.17 27.34
CA GLU A 197 -15.95 -3.28 28.00
C GLU A 197 -15.39 -4.60 27.47
N PRO A 198 -15.06 -5.55 28.37
CA PRO A 198 -14.65 -6.89 27.95
C PRO A 198 -15.81 -7.61 27.26
N SER A 199 -15.46 -8.45 26.28
CA SER A 199 -16.43 -9.29 25.61
C SER A 199 -17.10 -10.26 26.58
N LYS A 200 -18.41 -10.46 26.41
CA LYS A 200 -19.16 -11.48 27.16
C LYS A 200 -18.78 -12.90 26.77
N TYR A 201 -18.40 -13.11 25.51
CA TYR A 201 -18.15 -14.44 24.92
C TYR A 201 -16.68 -14.62 24.53
N GLY A 202 -15.78 -13.75 25.00
CA GLY A 202 -14.38 -13.75 24.57
C GLY A 202 -14.26 -13.56 23.05
N THR A 203 -13.29 -14.25 22.44
CA THR A 203 -13.04 -14.19 20.99
C THR A 203 -14.18 -14.72 20.13
N MET A 204 -15.13 -15.47 20.71
CA MET A 204 -16.32 -15.99 20.02
C MET A 204 -17.42 -14.94 19.89
N GLY A 205 -17.29 -13.78 20.53
CA GLY A 205 -18.23 -12.68 20.40
C GLY A 205 -18.19 -12.07 19.00
N ASN A 206 -19.35 -11.63 18.50
CA ASN A 206 -19.46 -11.02 17.18
C ASN A 206 -18.59 -9.74 17.04
N GLU A 207 -18.09 -9.17 18.14
CA GLU A 207 -17.10 -8.08 18.21
C GLU A 207 -15.73 -8.40 17.64
N PHE A 208 -15.37 -9.68 17.55
CA PHE A 208 -14.14 -10.12 16.90
C PHE A 208 -14.44 -10.56 15.47
N GLY A 209 -13.64 -10.06 14.54
CA GLY A 209 -13.54 -10.64 13.20
C GLY A 209 -12.56 -11.79 13.23
N THR A 210 -12.97 -12.92 12.69
CA THR A 210 -12.20 -14.16 12.67
C THR A 210 -11.51 -14.28 11.33
N VAL A 211 -10.18 -14.25 11.38
CA VAL A 211 -9.31 -14.38 10.22
C VAL A 211 -8.73 -15.78 10.24
N LEU A 212 -9.09 -16.57 9.25
CA LEU A 212 -8.55 -17.90 9.09
C LEU A 212 -7.24 -17.79 8.31
N CYS A 213 -6.18 -18.33 8.91
CA CYS A 213 -4.85 -18.38 8.37
C CYS A 213 -4.56 -19.83 7.96
N ALA A 214 -4.09 -20.04 6.74
CA ALA A 214 -3.70 -21.35 6.23
C ALA A 214 -2.28 -21.27 5.66
N VAL A 215 -1.44 -22.21 6.04
CA VAL A 215 -0.04 -22.31 5.60
C VAL A 215 0.25 -23.73 5.12
N ASP A 216 0.89 -23.80 3.96
CA ASP A 216 1.38 -25.03 3.32
C ASP A 216 2.81 -25.35 3.80
N GLU A 217 3.25 -26.60 3.68
CA GLU A 217 4.61 -27.08 3.97
C GLU A 217 5.70 -26.33 3.20
N VAL A 218 5.37 -25.81 2.00
CA VAL A 218 6.27 -24.99 1.17
C VAL A 218 6.37 -23.53 1.65
N GLY A 219 5.48 -23.11 2.56
CA GLY A 219 5.41 -21.74 3.09
C GLY A 219 4.49 -20.80 2.33
N HIS A 220 3.65 -21.31 1.42
CA HIS A 220 2.53 -20.53 0.88
C HIS A 220 1.53 -20.24 2.01
N ALA A 221 1.15 -18.97 2.14
CA ALA A 221 0.26 -18.52 3.21
C ALA A 221 -0.94 -17.76 2.65
N ILE A 222 -2.10 -18.01 3.24
CA ILE A 222 -3.35 -17.30 2.98
C ILE A 222 -3.94 -16.87 4.30
N ALA A 223 -4.33 -15.59 4.39
CA ALA A 223 -5.13 -15.07 5.49
C ALA A 223 -6.39 -14.44 4.91
N LYS A 224 -7.55 -14.82 5.44
CA LYS A 224 -8.84 -14.29 4.98
C LYS A 224 -9.77 -14.04 6.16
N HIS A 225 -10.42 -12.88 6.16
CA HIS A 225 -11.50 -12.58 7.09
C HIS A 225 -12.74 -13.39 6.68
N VAL A 226 -13.16 -14.33 7.55
CA VAL A 226 -14.14 -15.37 7.21
C VAL A 226 -15.51 -15.06 7.82
N CYS A 227 -15.55 -14.85 9.13
CA CYS A 227 -16.78 -14.63 9.89
C CYS A 227 -16.55 -13.61 11.03
N MET A 228 -17.62 -13.28 11.74
CA MET A 228 -17.57 -12.51 12.99
C MET A 228 -17.90 -13.44 14.16
N GLY A 229 -17.02 -13.56 15.14
CA GLY A 229 -17.16 -14.46 16.28
C GLY A 229 -16.79 -15.90 15.95
N HIS A 230 -17.63 -16.85 16.36
CA HIS A 230 -17.38 -18.28 16.17
C HIS A 230 -17.37 -18.68 14.68
N ILE A 231 -16.44 -19.56 14.28
CA ILE A 231 -16.36 -20.09 12.91
C ILE A 231 -17.25 -21.31 12.73
N GLU A 232 -17.91 -21.44 11.58
CA GLU A 232 -18.63 -22.65 11.20
C GLU A 232 -17.89 -23.42 10.09
N LEU A 233 -18.22 -24.70 9.88
CA LEU A 233 -17.58 -25.47 8.81
C LEU A 233 -17.85 -24.86 7.43
N ASP A 234 -19.07 -24.39 7.19
CA ASP A 234 -19.47 -23.75 5.93
C ASP A 234 -18.62 -22.50 5.62
N ASP A 235 -18.24 -21.75 6.66
CA ASP A 235 -17.39 -20.58 6.57
C ASP A 235 -16.00 -20.95 6.02
N ILE A 236 -15.44 -22.09 6.45
CA ILE A 236 -14.16 -22.62 5.96
C ILE A 236 -14.29 -23.04 4.49
N TYR A 237 -15.33 -23.81 4.15
CA TYR A 237 -15.55 -24.30 2.79
C TYR A 237 -15.75 -23.15 1.80
N LEU A 238 -16.57 -22.15 2.11
CA LEU A 238 -16.81 -21.04 1.19
C LEU A 238 -15.58 -20.16 0.99
N ASN A 239 -14.73 -20.02 2.03
CA ASN A 239 -13.69 -19.01 2.01
C ASN A 239 -12.30 -19.52 1.65
N ILE A 240 -11.94 -20.75 2.02
CA ILE A 240 -10.60 -21.31 1.83
C ILE A 240 -10.56 -22.42 0.80
N HIS A 241 -11.60 -23.23 0.65
CA HIS A 241 -11.65 -24.31 -0.34
C HIS A 241 -11.23 -23.90 -1.77
N PRO A 242 -11.56 -22.69 -2.29
CA PRO A 242 -11.11 -22.27 -3.63
C PRO A 242 -9.58 -22.23 -3.82
N TYR A 243 -8.82 -22.18 -2.72
CA TYR A 243 -7.36 -22.13 -2.74
C TYR A 243 -6.70 -23.47 -2.42
N LEU A 244 -7.48 -24.49 -2.05
CA LEU A 244 -6.98 -25.82 -1.75
C LEU A 244 -6.94 -26.66 -3.03
N LYS A 245 -5.75 -27.05 -3.49
CA LYS A 245 -5.65 -27.99 -4.60
C LYS A 245 -5.82 -29.41 -4.09
N MET A 246 -7.02 -29.95 -4.20
CA MET A 246 -7.31 -31.31 -3.73
C MET A 246 -6.57 -32.37 -4.56
N LEU A 247 -5.53 -32.96 -3.98
CA LEU A 247 -5.27 -34.39 -4.14
C LEU A 247 -5.77 -35.04 -2.83
N HIS A 248 -6.99 -35.61 -2.87
CA HIS A 248 -7.58 -36.45 -1.83
C HIS A 248 -7.41 -35.98 -0.36
N LEU A 249 -8.30 -35.09 0.11
CA LEU A 249 -8.40 -34.77 1.54
C LEU A 249 -9.02 -35.93 2.33
N SER A 250 -8.19 -36.69 3.05
CA SER A 250 -8.59 -37.36 4.28
C SER A 250 -8.42 -36.37 5.44
N VAL A 251 -9.50 -35.67 5.80
CA VAL A 251 -9.55 -34.83 7.00
C VAL A 251 -9.60 -35.76 8.22
N GLN A 252 -8.53 -35.80 9.02
CA GLN A 252 -8.60 -36.30 10.40
C GLN A 252 -8.65 -35.07 11.31
N ILE A 253 -9.78 -34.94 12.01
CA ILE A 253 -10.00 -33.97 13.11
C ILE A 253 -9.35 -34.52 14.37
#